data_AF-A0A1B8Y4V9-F1
#
_entry.id   AF-A0A1B8Y4V9-F1
#
_cell.length_a   1.000
_cell.length_b   1.000
_cell.length_c   1.000
_cell.angle_alpha   90.00
_cell.angle_beta   90.00
_cell.angle_gamma   90.00
#
_symmetry.space_group_name_H-M   'P 1'
#
loop_
_entity.id
_entity.type
_entity.pdbx_description
1 polymer ?
#
loop_
_entity_poly.entity_id
_entity_poly.type
_entity_poly.pdbx_seq_one_letter_code
_entity_poly.pdbx_strand_id
1 'polypeptide(L)'
;ETIEYTQESMDEAVKKVTQMEANMGGTEILQPLKKIYKTAVRPDHPRQLFVFTDGEVGNTKQVIEEVQRNAHNHRCFAFGIGEGASTSLIKGISRAAGGTCEFITGKERMQPKVLKALKNALQPTVKEISLKWTLPPGMESVLLSKPPSNIFQGHRAIVYAQLKGKIDEGKEGEVSLEYKFKDENFRNSIKFPFKVEKVERPTIHRLGAKALISELENGANSESEEVKKRIVESSTQSGVISSLTAFVAVNKETKAPVQGPPIRRDIPTPGLMFGMPMACQQSMPNA
;
A
#
# COMPACT_ATOMS: atom_id res chain seq x y z
N GLU A 1 -9.82 22.08 13.93
CA GLU A 1 -8.58 22.88 13.76
C GLU A 1 -7.47 22.26 14.59
N THR A 2 -6.21 22.56 14.30
CA THR A 2 -5.08 22.11 15.12
C THR A 2 -5.00 23.00 16.37
N ILE A 3 -5.05 22.40 17.55
CA ILE A 3 -4.99 23.10 18.84
C ILE A 3 -3.66 22.71 19.52
N GLU A 4 -3.06 23.63 20.27
CA GLU A 4 -1.88 23.35 21.06
C GLU A 4 -2.19 22.41 22.23
N TYR A 5 -1.23 21.55 22.60
CA TYR A 5 -1.38 20.66 23.73
C TYR A 5 -1.14 21.42 25.05
N THR A 6 -2.23 21.84 25.69
CA THR A 6 -2.27 22.43 27.04
C THR A 6 -3.16 21.59 27.96
N GLN A 7 -3.04 21.78 29.27
CA GLN A 7 -3.93 21.10 30.24
C GLN A 7 -5.42 21.39 29.94
N GLU A 8 -5.75 22.64 29.61
CA GLU A 8 -7.12 23.04 29.24
C GLU A 8 -7.64 22.29 28.00
N SER A 9 -6.84 22.23 26.92
CA SER A 9 -7.21 21.51 25.71
C SER A 9 -7.36 19.99 25.93
N MET A 10 -6.55 19.44 26.85
CA MET A 10 -6.61 18.04 27.23
C MET A 10 -7.89 17.75 28.01
N ASP A 11 -8.25 18.58 28.97
CA ASP A 11 -9.46 18.44 29.76
C ASP A 11 -10.71 18.56 28.88
N GLU A 12 -10.72 19.50 27.91
CA GLU A 12 -11.79 19.63 26.92
C GLU A 12 -11.90 18.38 26.03
N ALA A 13 -10.77 17.83 25.58
CA ALA A 13 -10.74 16.61 24.77
C ALA A 13 -11.25 15.40 25.56
N VAL A 14 -10.82 15.23 26.83
CA VAL A 14 -11.31 14.15 27.72
C VAL A 14 -12.82 14.30 27.92
N LYS A 15 -13.31 15.51 28.18
CA LYS A 15 -14.75 15.79 28.32
C LYS A 15 -15.54 15.42 27.05
N LYS A 16 -15.01 15.71 25.86
CA LYS A 16 -15.66 15.32 24.59
C LYS A 16 -15.71 13.80 24.42
N VAL A 17 -14.65 13.09 24.80
CA VAL A 17 -14.60 11.62 24.71
C VAL A 17 -15.57 10.99 25.70
N THR A 18 -15.69 11.50 26.93
CA THR A 18 -16.60 10.94 27.94
C THR A 18 -18.07 11.19 27.63
N GLN A 19 -18.38 12.23 26.84
CA GLN A 19 -19.73 12.57 26.38
C GLN A 19 -20.08 11.94 25.02
N MET A 20 -19.16 11.21 24.40
CA MET A 20 -19.39 10.62 23.09
C MET A 20 -20.31 9.40 23.21
N GLU A 21 -21.41 9.41 22.48
CA GLU A 21 -22.37 8.31 22.42
C GLU A 21 -22.45 7.74 21.02
N ALA A 22 -22.60 6.42 20.94
CA ALA A 22 -22.88 5.76 19.67
C ALA A 22 -24.32 6.07 19.26
N ASN A 23 -24.49 6.68 18.08
CA ASN A 23 -25.81 6.82 17.48
C ASN A 23 -26.35 5.49 16.90
N MET A 24 -25.57 4.41 17.00
CA MET A 24 -25.85 3.05 16.54
C MET A 24 -26.28 2.98 15.06
N GLY A 25 -25.84 3.94 14.25
CA GLY A 25 -26.08 3.98 12.80
C GLY A 25 -25.08 3.11 12.00
N GLY A 26 -24.85 3.48 10.74
CA GLY A 26 -23.83 2.86 9.89
C GLY A 26 -22.42 3.42 10.10
N THR A 27 -21.46 2.86 9.36
CA THR A 27 -20.04 3.23 9.45
C THR A 27 -19.63 4.14 8.29
N GLU A 28 -19.38 5.42 8.59
CA GLU A 28 -18.93 6.42 7.60
C GLU A 28 -17.50 6.91 7.89
N ILE A 29 -16.52 6.36 7.18
CA ILE A 29 -15.08 6.72 7.38
C ILE A 29 -14.58 7.70 6.31
N LEU A 30 -15.12 7.66 5.10
CA LEU A 30 -14.60 8.44 3.97
C LEU A 30 -14.76 9.95 4.18
N GLN A 31 -15.92 10.41 4.67
CA GLN A 31 -16.18 11.85 4.85
C GLN A 31 -15.34 12.46 5.97
N PRO A 32 -15.20 11.82 7.16
CA PRO A 32 -14.25 12.27 8.17
C PRO A 32 -12.82 12.38 7.64
N LEU A 33 -12.32 11.40 6.88
CA LEU A 33 -10.99 11.44 6.28
C LEU A 33 -10.82 12.65 5.35
N LYS A 34 -11.76 12.87 4.43
CA LYS A 34 -11.74 14.05 3.54
C LYS A 34 -11.72 15.36 4.32
N LYS A 35 -12.49 15.47 5.40
CA LYS A 35 -12.50 16.66 6.27
C LYS A 35 -11.15 16.84 6.98
N ILE A 36 -10.57 15.76 7.49
CA ILE A 36 -9.25 15.76 8.11
C ILE A 36 -8.21 16.26 7.10
N TYR A 37 -8.14 15.67 5.91
CA TYR A 37 -7.13 16.04 4.89
C TYR A 37 -7.26 17.46 4.35
N LYS A 38 -8.46 18.06 4.37
CA LYS A 38 -8.65 19.49 4.08
C LYS A 38 -8.10 20.44 5.15
N THR A 39 -7.88 19.94 6.37
CA THR A 39 -7.35 20.76 7.46
C THR A 39 -5.83 20.91 7.31
N ALA A 40 -5.33 22.15 7.40
CA ALA A 40 -3.90 22.44 7.31
C ALA A 40 -3.08 21.65 8.35
N VAL A 41 -1.91 21.19 7.95
CA VAL A 41 -0.94 20.51 8.82
C VAL A 41 0.08 21.54 9.27
N ARG A 42 0.50 21.45 10.53
CA ARG A 42 1.57 22.30 11.06
C ARG A 42 2.91 21.87 10.43
N PRO A 43 3.74 22.78 9.89
CA PRO A 43 5.05 22.44 9.36
C PRO A 43 5.84 21.58 10.36
N ASP A 44 6.59 20.61 9.85
CA ASP A 44 7.41 19.66 10.63
C ASP A 44 6.69 18.68 11.57
N HIS A 45 5.37 18.77 11.72
CA HIS A 45 4.56 17.85 12.50
C HIS A 45 3.70 16.95 11.59
N PRO A 46 4.24 15.83 11.07
CA PRO A 46 3.47 14.92 10.23
C PRO A 46 2.27 14.38 10.99
N ARG A 47 1.09 14.39 10.36
CA ARG A 47 -0.16 14.02 11.02
C ARG A 47 -0.14 12.52 11.39
N GLN A 48 -0.50 12.21 12.63
CA GLN A 48 -0.67 10.82 13.09
C GLN A 48 -2.17 10.54 13.23
N LEU A 49 -2.71 9.68 12.37
CA LEU A 49 -4.13 9.33 12.38
C LEU A 49 -4.31 7.97 13.05
N PHE A 50 -5.23 7.91 14.01
CA PHE A 50 -5.63 6.67 14.68
C PHE A 50 -7.08 6.38 14.30
N VAL A 51 -7.33 5.23 13.67
CA VAL A 51 -8.66 4.82 13.20
C VAL A 51 -9.09 3.59 13.96
N PHE A 52 -10.24 3.66 14.61
CA PHE A 52 -10.87 2.54 15.31
C PHE A 52 -12.19 2.21 14.62
N THR A 53 -12.44 0.93 14.34
CA THR A 53 -13.71 0.46 13.79
C THR A 53 -13.98 -0.97 14.25
N ASP A 54 -15.24 -1.26 14.56
CA ASP A 54 -15.76 -2.59 14.88
C ASP A 54 -16.55 -3.23 13.73
N GLY A 55 -16.78 -2.47 12.66
CA GLY A 55 -17.52 -2.91 11.47
C GLY A 55 -16.77 -2.71 10.16
N GLU A 56 -17.52 -2.87 9.07
CA GLU A 56 -17.06 -2.72 7.70
C GLU A 56 -17.65 -1.49 7.01
N VAL A 57 -17.10 -1.15 5.84
CA VAL A 57 -17.61 -0.08 4.96
C VAL A 57 -17.76 -0.60 3.53
N GLY A 58 -18.88 -0.25 2.89
CA GLY A 58 -19.16 -0.67 1.51
C GLY A 58 -18.19 -0.08 0.47
N ASN A 59 -17.50 1.00 0.80
CA ASN A 59 -16.59 1.75 -0.08
C ASN A 59 -15.10 1.59 0.30
N THR A 60 -14.70 0.41 0.77
CA THR A 60 -13.33 0.13 1.26
C THR A 60 -12.23 0.60 0.29
N LYS A 61 -12.38 0.37 -1.02
CA LYS A 61 -11.40 0.81 -2.04
C LYS A 61 -11.22 2.33 -2.03
N GLN A 62 -12.32 3.09 -2.03
CA GLN A 62 -12.31 4.55 -2.04
C GLN A 62 -11.68 5.12 -0.75
N VAL A 63 -11.91 4.46 0.39
CA VAL A 63 -11.30 4.84 1.67
C VAL A 63 -9.78 4.67 1.61
N ILE A 64 -9.29 3.53 1.12
CA ILE A 64 -7.85 3.26 1.00
C ILE A 64 -7.19 4.25 0.01
N GLU A 65 -7.84 4.53 -1.11
CA GLU A 65 -7.36 5.52 -2.09
C GLU A 65 -7.27 6.93 -1.50
N GLU A 66 -8.28 7.36 -0.73
CA GLU A 66 -8.26 8.66 -0.05
C GLU A 66 -7.07 8.77 0.92
N VAL A 67 -6.79 7.70 1.68
CA VAL A 67 -5.62 7.63 2.56
C VAL A 67 -4.33 7.67 1.75
N GLN A 68 -4.23 6.87 0.68
CA GLN A 68 -3.02 6.80 -0.16
C GLN A 68 -2.67 8.14 -0.80
N ARG A 69 -3.66 8.90 -1.31
CA ARG A 69 -3.46 10.23 -1.90
C ARG A 69 -2.82 11.22 -0.94
N ASN A 70 -3.12 11.08 0.36
CA ASN A 70 -2.66 11.98 1.40
C ASN A 70 -1.45 11.44 2.17
N ALA A 71 -0.94 10.24 1.84
CA ALA A 71 0.11 9.52 2.57
C ALA A 71 1.45 10.28 2.67
N HIS A 72 1.64 11.32 1.87
CA HIS A 72 2.87 12.11 1.85
C HIS A 72 3.13 12.84 3.18
N ASN A 73 2.09 13.20 3.94
CA ASN A 73 2.20 14.01 5.17
C ASN A 73 1.45 13.42 6.38
N HIS A 74 1.12 12.13 6.37
CA HIS A 74 0.52 11.48 7.52
C HIS A 74 0.81 9.98 7.60
N ARG A 75 0.58 9.42 8.79
CA ARG A 75 0.50 7.97 9.02
C ARG A 75 -0.88 7.57 9.51
N CYS A 76 -1.27 6.33 9.25
CA CYS A 76 -2.54 5.79 9.71
C CYS A 76 -2.34 4.51 10.53
N PHE A 77 -2.70 4.56 11.81
CA PHE A 77 -2.71 3.43 12.74
C PHE A 77 -4.15 2.93 12.87
N ALA A 78 -4.41 1.69 12.45
CA ALA A 78 -5.76 1.17 12.33
C ALA A 78 -6.03 0.06 13.35
N PHE A 79 -7.20 0.09 13.96
CA PHE A 79 -7.61 -0.86 14.99
C PHE A 79 -8.96 -1.47 14.61
N GLY A 80 -8.96 -2.77 14.35
CA GLY A 80 -10.17 -3.56 14.18
C GLY A 80 -10.63 -4.11 15.52
N ILE A 81 -11.87 -3.84 15.93
CA ILE A 81 -12.42 -4.26 17.23
C ILE A 81 -13.49 -5.33 17.00
N GLY A 82 -13.39 -6.47 17.66
CA GLY A 82 -14.32 -7.57 17.50
C GLY A 82 -14.22 -8.29 16.14
N GLU A 83 -15.09 -9.28 15.96
CA GLU A 83 -15.08 -10.16 14.78
C GLU A 83 -15.72 -9.51 13.54
N GLY A 84 -16.45 -8.40 13.72
CA GLY A 84 -17.10 -7.66 12.62
C GLY A 84 -16.16 -6.70 11.87
N ALA A 85 -14.94 -6.48 12.36
CA ALA A 85 -14.03 -5.50 11.79
C ALA A 85 -13.45 -5.98 10.45
N SER A 86 -13.59 -5.14 9.42
CA SER A 86 -13.08 -5.45 8.08
C SER A 86 -11.55 -5.52 8.04
N THR A 87 -11.01 -6.72 7.81
CA THR A 87 -9.56 -6.93 7.69
C THR A 87 -8.97 -6.19 6.48
N SER A 88 -9.69 -6.14 5.36
CA SER A 88 -9.25 -5.47 4.14
C SER A 88 -9.14 -3.96 4.34
N LEU A 89 -10.13 -3.36 5.02
CA LEU A 89 -10.12 -1.96 5.37
C LEU A 89 -8.96 -1.62 6.31
N ILE A 90 -8.87 -2.31 7.46
CA ILE A 90 -7.88 -2.04 8.51
C ILE A 90 -6.44 -2.17 7.99
N LYS A 91 -6.13 -3.27 7.28
CA LYS A 91 -4.79 -3.46 6.69
C LYS A 91 -4.54 -2.50 5.53
N GLY A 92 -5.57 -2.21 4.75
CA GLY A 92 -5.50 -1.33 3.58
C GLY A 92 -5.08 0.09 3.97
N ILE A 93 -5.79 0.71 4.91
CA ILE A 93 -5.50 2.08 5.33
C ILE A 93 -4.15 2.19 6.04
N SER A 94 -3.78 1.22 6.87
CA SER A 94 -2.50 1.26 7.57
C SER A 94 -1.31 1.12 6.61
N ARG A 95 -1.47 0.26 5.58
CA ARG A 95 -0.46 0.06 4.55
C ARG A 95 -0.32 1.29 3.66
N ALA A 96 -1.43 1.90 3.28
CA ALA A 96 -1.45 3.05 2.37
C ALA A 96 -0.70 4.28 2.92
N ALA A 97 -0.73 4.47 4.24
CA ALA A 97 -0.05 5.59 4.92
C ALA A 97 1.15 5.18 5.79
N GLY A 98 1.68 3.96 5.68
CA GLY A 98 2.89 3.56 6.42
C GLY A 98 2.75 3.55 7.95
N GLY A 99 1.56 3.25 8.47
CA GLY A 99 1.34 3.00 9.90
C GLY A 99 1.31 1.51 10.23
N THR A 100 0.55 1.14 11.25
CA THR A 100 0.37 -0.27 11.67
C THR A 100 -1.10 -0.60 11.86
N CYS A 101 -1.47 -1.87 11.70
CA CYS A 101 -2.78 -2.35 12.05
C CYS A 101 -2.71 -3.32 13.23
N GLU A 102 -3.71 -3.26 14.11
CA GLU A 102 -3.89 -4.19 15.23
C GLU A 102 -5.36 -4.64 15.27
N PHE A 103 -5.61 -5.91 15.57
CA PHE A 103 -6.97 -6.44 15.78
C PHE A 103 -7.15 -6.73 17.27
N ILE A 104 -8.32 -6.44 17.82
CA ILE A 104 -8.65 -6.62 19.23
C ILE A 104 -9.90 -7.49 19.28
N THR A 105 -9.72 -8.79 19.53
CA THR A 105 -10.82 -9.77 19.55
C THR A 105 -10.90 -10.48 20.89
N GLY A 106 -12.06 -11.07 21.19
CA GLY A 106 -12.30 -11.84 22.40
C GLY A 106 -11.96 -11.09 23.69
N LYS A 107 -10.99 -11.63 24.45
CA LYS A 107 -10.55 -11.07 25.76
C LYS A 107 -9.28 -10.23 25.67
N GLU A 108 -8.82 -9.89 24.46
CA GLU A 108 -7.61 -9.09 24.31
C GLU A 108 -7.78 -7.67 24.86
N ARG A 109 -6.72 -7.14 25.46
CA ARG A 109 -6.70 -5.78 25.97
C ARG A 109 -6.30 -4.80 24.87
N MET A 110 -7.10 -3.76 24.69
CA MET A 110 -6.84 -2.68 23.73
C MET A 110 -5.65 -1.79 24.16
N GLN A 111 -5.52 -1.49 25.46
CA GLN A 111 -4.59 -0.46 25.94
C GLN A 111 -3.13 -0.71 25.55
N PRO A 112 -2.56 -1.93 25.69
CA PRO A 112 -1.18 -2.18 25.27
C PRO A 112 -0.95 -1.97 23.76
N LYS A 113 -1.93 -2.32 22.93
CA LYS A 113 -1.85 -2.17 21.47
C LYS A 113 -1.89 -0.70 21.06
N VAL A 114 -2.78 0.08 21.67
CA VAL A 114 -2.86 1.52 21.45
C VAL A 114 -1.58 2.23 21.93
N LEU A 115 -1.06 1.89 23.10
CA LEU A 115 0.19 2.46 23.61
C LEU A 115 1.39 2.12 22.72
N LYS A 116 1.45 0.92 22.14
CA LYS A 116 2.48 0.54 21.17
C LYS A 116 2.39 1.37 19.90
N ALA A 117 1.19 1.57 19.35
CA ALA A 117 1.00 2.43 18.19
C ALA A 117 1.34 3.89 18.49
N LEU A 118 0.99 4.40 19.67
CA LEU A 118 1.36 5.74 20.11
C LEU A 118 2.89 5.90 20.20
N LYS A 119 3.59 4.92 20.80
CA LYS A 119 5.06 4.91 20.82
C LYS A 119 5.65 4.95 19.42
N ASN A 120 5.05 4.24 18.46
CA ASN A 120 5.47 4.23 17.06
C ASN A 120 5.18 5.57 16.35
N ALA A 121 4.07 6.21 16.68
CA ALA A 121 3.66 7.51 16.12
C ALA A 121 4.56 8.66 16.58
N LEU A 122 5.12 8.53 17.80
CA LEU A 122 6.05 9.49 18.39
C LEU A 122 7.51 9.28 17.95
N GLN A 123 7.82 8.22 17.19
CA GLN A 123 9.19 8.01 16.73
C GLN A 123 9.61 9.06 15.71
N PRO A 124 10.90 9.49 15.74
CA PRO A 124 11.47 10.33 14.69
C PRO A 124 11.29 9.70 13.32
N THR A 125 11.13 10.55 12.32
CA THR A 125 10.87 10.16 10.94
C THR A 125 12.01 10.63 10.06
N VAL A 126 12.44 9.79 9.13
CA VAL A 126 13.34 10.18 8.04
C VAL A 126 12.49 10.89 6.99
N LYS A 127 12.84 12.13 6.65
CA LYS A 127 12.12 13.03 5.73
C LYS A 127 13.04 13.44 4.58
N GLU A 128 12.48 14.15 3.60
CA GLU A 128 13.23 14.73 2.46
C GLU A 128 14.08 13.70 1.70
N ILE A 129 13.49 12.52 1.47
CA ILE A 129 14.17 11.40 0.86
C ILE A 129 14.38 11.66 -0.64
N SER A 130 15.64 11.61 -1.07
CA SER A 130 16.05 11.79 -2.46
C SER A 130 17.02 10.68 -2.88
N LEU A 131 16.82 10.16 -4.09
CA LEU A 131 17.69 9.18 -4.71
C LEU A 131 18.46 9.83 -5.85
N LYS A 132 19.79 9.84 -5.75
CA LYS A 132 20.69 10.33 -6.80
C LYS A 132 21.45 9.18 -7.42
N TRP A 133 21.50 9.17 -8.75
CA TRP A 133 22.16 8.13 -9.52
C TRP A 133 23.38 8.74 -10.23
N THR A 134 24.54 8.16 -10.00
CA THR A 134 25.77 8.46 -10.74
C THR A 134 26.03 7.27 -11.66
N LEU A 135 25.74 7.44 -12.95
CA LEU A 135 25.83 6.39 -13.96
C LEU A 135 26.85 6.76 -15.04
N PRO A 136 27.44 5.76 -15.74
CA PRO A 136 28.32 6.02 -16.88
C PRO A 136 27.63 6.83 -18.00
N PRO A 137 28.41 7.54 -18.83
CA PRO A 137 27.87 8.30 -19.96
C PRO A 137 27.00 7.42 -20.89
N GLY A 138 25.82 7.93 -21.25
CA GLY A 138 24.86 7.23 -22.12
C GLY A 138 23.92 6.28 -21.38
N MET A 139 23.95 6.25 -20.05
CA MET A 139 22.99 5.54 -19.21
C MET A 139 22.11 6.51 -18.42
N GLU A 140 20.83 6.17 -18.29
CA GLU A 140 19.85 6.89 -17.47
C GLU A 140 19.14 5.94 -16.51
N SER A 141 18.67 6.49 -15.38
CA SER A 141 17.77 5.77 -14.46
C SER A 141 16.36 6.34 -14.57
N VAL A 142 15.39 5.44 -14.64
CA VAL A 142 13.96 5.77 -14.63
C VAL A 142 13.35 5.11 -13.40
N LEU A 143 12.88 5.92 -12.45
CA LEU A 143 12.14 5.42 -11.30
C LEU A 143 10.80 4.85 -11.76
N LEU A 144 10.52 3.61 -11.37
CA LEU A 144 9.26 2.92 -11.70
C LEU A 144 8.17 3.21 -10.67
N SER A 145 8.55 3.62 -9.46
CA SER A 145 7.65 4.03 -8.38
C SER A 145 8.23 5.25 -7.68
N LYS A 146 7.36 6.10 -7.11
CA LYS A 146 7.84 7.23 -6.31
C LYS A 146 8.60 6.75 -5.07
N PRO A 147 9.72 7.38 -4.70
CA PRO A 147 10.33 7.16 -3.39
C PRO A 147 9.33 7.48 -2.28
N PRO A 148 9.41 6.80 -1.13
CA PRO A 148 8.59 7.19 0.02
C PRO A 148 8.91 8.62 0.43
N SER A 149 7.90 9.40 0.82
CA SER A 149 8.13 10.75 1.36
C SER A 149 8.77 10.70 2.76
N ASN A 150 8.44 9.64 3.51
CA ASN A 150 8.84 9.44 4.89
C ASN A 150 9.19 7.97 5.15
N ILE A 151 10.23 7.71 5.94
CA ILE A 151 10.57 6.37 6.44
C ILE A 151 10.55 6.38 7.97
N PHE A 152 9.94 5.36 8.56
CA PHE A 152 9.81 5.19 10.00
C PHE A 152 10.61 4.00 10.49
N GLN A 153 11.00 4.03 11.77
CA GLN A 153 11.65 2.89 12.39
C GLN A 153 10.75 1.65 12.32
N GLY A 154 11.33 0.53 11.86
CA GLY A 154 10.62 -0.75 11.69
C GLY A 154 9.87 -0.88 10.36
N HIS A 155 9.81 0.16 9.54
CA HIS A 155 9.19 0.13 8.21
C HIS A 155 10.24 -0.06 7.12
N ARG A 156 9.96 -0.96 6.17
CA ARG A 156 10.80 -1.19 4.99
C ARG A 156 10.19 -0.50 3.77
N ALA A 157 10.96 0.37 3.12
CA ALA A 157 10.62 0.91 1.82
C ALA A 157 11.40 0.20 0.71
N ILE A 158 10.77 -0.01 -0.44
CA ILE A 158 11.38 -0.61 -1.62
C ILE A 158 11.10 0.32 -2.79
N VAL A 159 12.14 0.73 -3.50
CA VAL A 159 12.06 1.55 -4.71
C VAL A 159 12.60 0.75 -5.88
N TYR A 160 11.85 0.73 -6.98
CA TYR A 160 12.27 0.09 -8.21
C TYR A 160 12.71 1.14 -9.23
N ALA A 161 13.85 0.90 -9.87
CA ALA A 161 14.38 1.73 -10.93
C ALA A 161 14.76 0.86 -12.13
N GLN A 162 14.51 1.36 -13.33
CA GLN A 162 14.95 0.77 -14.58
C GLN A 162 16.13 1.58 -15.10
N LEU A 163 17.25 0.91 -15.37
CA LEU A 163 18.40 1.51 -16.02
C LEU A 163 18.28 1.31 -17.53
N LYS A 164 18.47 2.37 -18.31
CA LYS A 164 18.41 2.35 -19.78
C LYS A 164 19.73 2.87 -20.34
N GLY A 165 20.19 2.28 -21.44
CA GLY A 165 21.44 2.65 -22.09
C GLY A 165 22.28 1.44 -22.47
N LYS A 166 23.43 1.69 -23.09
CA LYS A 166 24.40 0.63 -23.38
C LYS A 166 25.13 0.25 -22.11
N ILE A 167 24.97 -1.00 -21.68
CA ILE A 167 25.67 -1.54 -20.54
C ILE A 167 27.06 -1.96 -20.97
N ASP A 168 28.07 -1.42 -20.30
CA ASP A 168 29.48 -1.77 -20.48
C ASP A 168 29.89 -2.62 -19.27
N GLU A 169 30.04 -3.93 -19.50
CA GLU A 169 30.35 -4.91 -18.47
C GLU A 169 31.75 -4.61 -17.89
N GLY A 170 31.80 -4.25 -16.60
CA GLY A 170 33.03 -3.83 -15.93
C GLY A 170 33.02 -2.38 -15.44
N LYS A 171 32.05 -1.56 -15.85
CA LYS A 171 31.77 -0.27 -15.19
C LYS A 171 30.89 -0.46 -13.96
N GLU A 172 30.95 0.52 -13.06
CA GLU A 172 30.12 0.59 -11.87
C GLU A 172 29.17 1.79 -11.96
N GLY A 173 27.98 1.62 -11.40
CA GLY A 173 27.07 2.70 -11.07
C GLY A 173 27.08 2.96 -9.56
N GLU A 174 26.65 4.15 -9.15
CA GLU A 174 26.44 4.48 -7.75
C GLU A 174 25.04 5.03 -7.56
N VAL A 175 24.36 4.57 -6.50
CA VAL A 175 23.11 5.15 -6.02
C VAL A 175 23.35 5.73 -4.64
N SER A 176 22.98 7.00 -4.47
CA SER A 176 23.07 7.74 -3.22
C SER A 176 21.67 8.05 -2.70
N LEU A 177 21.39 7.65 -1.47
CA LEU A 177 20.21 8.03 -0.71
C LEU A 177 20.57 9.24 0.17
N GLU A 178 19.94 10.37 -0.11
CA GLU A 178 20.02 11.58 0.70
C GLU A 178 18.72 11.76 1.48
N TYR A 179 18.81 12.16 2.75
CA TYR A 179 17.64 12.37 3.60
C TYR A 179 17.96 13.23 4.82
N LYS A 180 16.91 13.73 5.47
CA LYS A 180 16.99 14.47 6.73
C LYS A 180 16.47 13.62 7.89
N PHE A 181 17.22 13.55 8.99
CA PHE A 181 16.83 12.85 10.21
C PHE A 181 17.25 13.67 11.43
N LYS A 182 16.31 13.97 12.33
CA LYS A 182 16.55 14.82 13.53
C LYS A 182 17.26 16.14 13.18
N ASP A 183 16.83 16.78 12.10
CA ASP A 183 17.37 18.02 11.57
C ASP A 183 18.80 17.99 11.02
N GLU A 184 19.39 16.81 10.93
CA GLU A 184 20.68 16.57 10.28
C GLU A 184 20.50 15.93 8.91
N ASN A 185 21.38 16.29 7.97
CA ASN A 185 21.40 15.74 6.62
C ASN A 185 22.34 14.54 6.56
N PHE A 186 21.85 13.45 5.99
CA PHE A 186 22.61 12.22 5.80
C PHE A 186 22.69 11.86 4.32
N ARG A 187 23.80 11.22 3.95
CA ARG A 187 23.99 10.60 2.64
C ARG A 187 24.58 9.20 2.84
N ASN A 188 23.91 8.19 2.29
CA ASN A 188 24.44 6.84 2.17
C ASN A 188 24.53 6.48 0.70
N SER A 189 25.65 5.91 0.26
CA SER A 189 25.81 5.48 -1.13
C SER A 189 26.22 4.03 -1.26
N ILE A 190 25.74 3.41 -2.34
CA ILE A 190 26.05 2.03 -2.69
C ILE A 190 26.52 2.02 -4.14
N LYS A 191 27.71 1.46 -4.35
CA LYS A 191 28.23 1.14 -5.67
C LYS A 191 27.78 -0.24 -6.09
N PHE A 192 27.47 -0.41 -7.36
CA PHE A 192 27.05 -1.68 -7.92
C PHE A 192 27.69 -1.90 -9.30
N PRO A 193 28.16 -3.11 -9.60
CA PRO A 193 28.68 -3.44 -10.92
C PRO A 193 27.53 -3.65 -11.90
N PHE A 194 27.74 -3.31 -13.17
CA PHE A 194 26.81 -3.72 -14.23
C PHE A 194 27.10 -5.16 -14.64
N LYS A 195 26.25 -6.08 -14.18
CA LYS A 195 26.25 -7.49 -14.59
C LYS A 195 24.89 -7.85 -15.16
N VAL A 196 24.83 -8.12 -16.46
CA VAL A 196 23.58 -8.48 -17.13
C VAL A 196 23.44 -9.99 -17.11
N GLU A 197 22.66 -10.49 -16.16
CA GLU A 197 22.34 -11.91 -16.10
C GLU A 197 21.04 -12.19 -16.86
N LYS A 198 21.07 -13.18 -17.76
CA LYS A 198 19.84 -13.72 -18.35
C LYS A 198 19.17 -14.62 -17.32
N VAL A 199 18.09 -14.13 -16.74
CA VAL A 199 17.32 -14.89 -15.73
C VAL A 199 16.08 -15.50 -16.41
N GLU A 200 15.89 -16.81 -16.28
CA GLU A 200 14.71 -17.50 -16.83
C GLU A 200 13.39 -16.96 -16.25
N ARG A 201 13.42 -16.54 -14.98
CA ARG A 201 12.29 -15.95 -14.26
C ARG A 201 12.66 -14.55 -13.78
N PRO A 202 12.31 -13.48 -14.54
CA PRO A 202 12.72 -12.12 -14.21
C PRO A 202 11.84 -11.52 -13.08
N THR A 203 11.93 -12.09 -11.87
CA THR A 203 11.07 -11.74 -10.73
C THR A 203 11.16 -10.26 -10.34
N ILE A 204 12.36 -9.69 -10.30
CA ILE A 204 12.56 -8.27 -9.98
C ILE A 204 11.89 -7.36 -11.03
N HIS A 205 11.98 -7.73 -12.31
CA HIS A 205 11.31 -6.99 -13.39
C HIS A 205 9.80 -7.02 -13.23
N ARG A 206 9.22 -8.18 -12.88
CA ARG A 206 7.78 -8.30 -12.60
C ARG A 206 7.36 -7.50 -11.36
N LEU A 207 8.18 -7.47 -10.31
CA LEU A 207 7.91 -6.64 -9.13
C LEU A 207 7.98 -5.15 -9.46
N GLY A 208 8.96 -4.73 -10.26
CA GLY A 208 9.07 -3.36 -10.76
C GLY A 208 7.90 -2.96 -11.65
N ALA A 209 7.48 -3.84 -12.56
CA ALA A 209 6.30 -3.62 -13.40
C ALA A 209 5.01 -3.53 -12.58
N LYS A 210 4.85 -4.38 -11.55
CA LYS A 210 3.73 -4.29 -10.60
C LYS A 210 3.72 -2.97 -9.85
N ALA A 211 4.89 -2.50 -9.39
CA ALA A 211 5.01 -1.21 -8.72
C ALA A 211 4.64 -0.05 -9.65
N LEU A 212 5.09 -0.09 -10.90
CA LEU A 212 4.74 0.91 -11.93
C LEU A 212 3.24 0.93 -12.22
N ILE A 213 2.63 -0.24 -12.47
CA ILE A 213 1.18 -0.35 -12.71
C ILE A 213 0.41 0.22 -11.54
N SER A 214 0.78 -0.17 -10.31
CA SER A 214 0.14 0.34 -9.09
C SER A 214 0.29 1.86 -8.95
N GLU A 215 1.44 2.45 -9.30
CA GLU A 215 1.62 3.91 -9.25
C GLU A 215 0.74 4.62 -10.30
N LEU A 216 0.62 4.06 -11.50
CA LEU A 216 -0.19 4.63 -12.58
C LEU A 216 -1.69 4.55 -12.26
N GLU A 217 -2.16 3.43 -11.72
CA GLU A 217 -3.57 3.22 -11.36
C GLU A 217 -4.03 4.14 -10.21
N ASN A 218 -3.14 4.46 -9.27
CA ASN A 218 -3.45 5.32 -8.12
C ASN A 218 -3.07 6.79 -8.35
N GLY A 219 -2.52 7.14 -9.52
CA GLY A 219 -2.11 8.50 -9.86
C GLY A 219 -3.32 9.40 -10.18
N ALA A 220 -3.12 10.72 -10.08
CA ALA A 220 -4.16 11.71 -10.39
C ALA A 220 -4.68 11.64 -11.85
N ASN A 221 -3.85 11.11 -12.76
CA ASN A 221 -4.16 10.99 -14.19
C ASN A 221 -4.49 9.53 -14.58
N SER A 222 -4.90 8.69 -13.63
CA SER A 222 -5.21 7.27 -13.89
C SER A 222 -6.26 7.06 -14.98
N GLU A 223 -7.16 8.04 -15.16
CA GLU A 223 -8.22 7.99 -16.17
C GLU A 223 -7.79 8.46 -17.56
N SER A 224 -6.60 9.05 -17.72
CA SER A 224 -6.12 9.52 -19.04
C SER A 224 -5.80 8.33 -19.95
N GLU A 225 -6.12 8.49 -21.24
CA GLU A 225 -5.91 7.45 -22.25
C GLU A 225 -4.43 7.09 -22.41
N GLU A 226 -3.53 8.06 -22.24
CA GLU A 226 -2.08 7.84 -22.26
C GLU A 226 -1.64 6.92 -21.11
N VAL A 227 -2.19 7.14 -19.90
CA VAL A 227 -1.88 6.32 -18.72
C VAL A 227 -2.46 4.92 -18.88
N LYS A 228 -3.71 4.78 -19.35
CA LYS A 228 -4.34 3.49 -19.63
C LYS A 228 -3.54 2.68 -20.65
N LYS A 229 -3.11 3.30 -21.75
CA LYS A 229 -2.26 2.65 -22.77
C LYS A 229 -0.94 2.15 -22.17
N ARG A 230 -0.29 2.98 -21.35
CA ARG A 230 0.96 2.60 -20.67
C ARG A 230 0.79 1.46 -19.66
N ILE A 231 -0.33 1.42 -18.95
CA ILE A 231 -0.68 0.31 -18.04
C ILE A 231 -0.83 -0.99 -18.84
N VAL A 232 -1.58 -0.97 -19.94
CA VAL A 232 -1.80 -2.15 -20.80
C VAL A 232 -0.47 -2.63 -21.39
N GLU A 233 0.36 -1.72 -21.91
CA GLU A 233 1.67 -2.06 -22.46
C GLU A 233 2.58 -2.69 -21.39
N SER A 234 2.71 -2.06 -20.22
CA SER A 234 3.55 -2.57 -19.13
C SER A 234 3.05 -3.93 -18.63
N SER A 235 1.73 -4.10 -18.53
CA SER A 235 1.09 -5.34 -18.10
C SER A 235 1.35 -6.49 -19.07
N THR A 236 1.12 -6.26 -20.36
CA THR A 236 1.29 -7.25 -21.42
C THR A 236 2.75 -7.66 -21.63
N GLN A 237 3.69 -6.71 -21.60
CA GLN A 237 5.12 -7.00 -21.75
C GLN A 237 5.70 -7.77 -20.56
N SER A 238 5.24 -7.47 -19.33
CA SER A 238 5.78 -8.08 -18.11
C SER A 238 5.04 -9.35 -17.67
N GLY A 239 3.83 -9.58 -18.20
CA GLY A 239 2.93 -10.64 -17.73
C GLY A 239 2.42 -10.38 -16.31
N VAL A 240 2.23 -9.11 -15.93
CA VAL A 240 1.67 -8.71 -14.63
C VAL A 240 0.26 -8.18 -14.85
N ILE A 241 -0.73 -8.76 -14.17
CA ILE A 241 -2.13 -8.33 -14.30
C ILE A 241 -2.33 -6.90 -13.78
N SER A 242 -3.19 -6.14 -14.45
CA SER A 242 -3.66 -4.81 -14.04
C SER A 242 -5.19 -4.77 -14.01
N SER A 243 -5.75 -3.65 -13.57
CA SER A 243 -7.20 -3.37 -13.65
C SER A 243 -7.75 -3.34 -15.09
N LEU A 244 -6.88 -3.26 -16.10
CA LEU A 244 -7.23 -3.15 -17.52
C LEU A 244 -6.89 -4.41 -18.33
N THR A 245 -6.30 -5.44 -17.72
CA THR A 245 -5.90 -6.67 -18.41
C THR A 245 -6.40 -7.91 -17.69
N ALA A 246 -6.48 -9.01 -18.43
CA ALA A 246 -6.91 -10.29 -17.90
C ALA A 246 -6.08 -11.44 -18.51
N PHE A 247 -5.90 -12.51 -17.74
CA PHE A 247 -5.39 -13.77 -18.27
C PHE A 247 -6.53 -14.61 -18.84
N VAL A 248 -6.40 -15.02 -20.09
CA VAL A 248 -7.36 -15.90 -20.76
C VAL A 248 -6.67 -17.24 -20.99
N ALA A 249 -7.19 -18.29 -20.35
CA ALA A 249 -6.75 -19.65 -20.59
C ALA A 249 -7.52 -20.24 -21.77
N VAL A 250 -6.80 -20.81 -22.74
CA VAL A 250 -7.40 -21.47 -23.90
C VAL A 250 -7.09 -22.95 -23.83
N ASN A 251 -8.14 -23.78 -23.75
CA ASN A 251 -8.00 -25.23 -23.86
C ASN A 251 -7.76 -25.59 -25.34
N LYS A 252 -6.57 -26.13 -25.64
CA LYS A 252 -6.18 -26.54 -26.99
C LYS A 252 -6.51 -28.00 -27.32
N GLU A 253 -6.89 -28.80 -26.32
CA GLU A 253 -7.15 -30.24 -26.47
C GLU A 253 -8.50 -30.48 -27.16
N THR A 254 -9.55 -29.76 -26.72
CA THR A 254 -10.91 -30.01 -27.21
C THR A 254 -11.19 -29.36 -28.56
N LYS A 255 -10.41 -28.34 -28.97
CA LYS A 255 -10.59 -27.47 -30.17
C LYS A 255 -12.01 -26.91 -30.38
N ALA A 256 -12.97 -27.22 -29.51
CA ALA A 256 -14.34 -26.75 -29.55
C ALA A 256 -14.41 -25.39 -28.85
N PRO A 257 -15.10 -24.40 -29.44
CA PRO A 257 -15.32 -23.12 -28.79
C PRO A 257 -16.15 -23.32 -27.51
N VAL A 258 -15.76 -22.63 -26.43
CA VAL A 258 -16.59 -22.56 -25.22
C VAL A 258 -17.87 -21.83 -25.60
N GLN A 259 -19.01 -22.52 -25.52
CA GLN A 259 -20.32 -21.94 -25.83
C GLN A 259 -21.00 -21.39 -24.58
N GLY A 260 -21.77 -20.31 -24.77
CA GLY A 260 -22.55 -19.67 -23.72
C GLY A 260 -21.93 -18.38 -23.18
N PRO A 261 -22.70 -17.58 -22.42
CA PRO A 261 -22.22 -16.35 -21.82
C PRO A 261 -21.14 -16.64 -20.76
N PRO A 262 -20.19 -15.71 -20.53
CA PRO A 262 -19.23 -15.84 -19.45
C PRO A 262 -19.95 -16.04 -18.10
N ILE A 263 -19.69 -17.15 -17.44
CA ILE A 263 -20.21 -17.41 -16.10
C ILE A 263 -19.20 -16.84 -15.10
N ARG A 264 -19.60 -15.79 -14.37
CA ARG A 264 -18.82 -15.29 -13.25
C ARG A 264 -18.82 -16.36 -12.16
N ARG A 265 -17.65 -16.89 -11.84
CA ARG A 265 -17.41 -17.65 -10.62
C ARG A 265 -16.42 -16.88 -9.77
N ASP A 266 -16.87 -16.45 -8.61
CA ASP A 266 -15.97 -15.92 -7.60
C ASP A 266 -15.20 -17.10 -7.01
N ILE A 267 -13.90 -17.17 -7.33
CA ILE A 267 -13.02 -18.17 -6.73
C ILE A 267 -12.68 -17.65 -5.33
N PRO A 268 -13.12 -18.32 -4.24
CA PRO A 268 -12.74 -17.90 -2.90
C PRO A 268 -11.21 -17.93 -2.81
N THR A 269 -10.61 -16.80 -2.44
CA THR A 269 -9.20 -16.78 -2.08
C THR A 269 -8.98 -17.79 -0.95
N PRO A 270 -7.84 -18.51 -0.89
CA PRO A 270 -7.53 -19.33 0.27
C PRO A 270 -7.36 -18.40 1.47
N GLY A 271 -8.47 -18.12 2.16
CA GLY A 271 -8.41 -17.94 3.60
C GLY A 271 -7.84 -19.23 4.15
N LEU A 272 -6.86 -19.12 5.04
CA LEU A 272 -6.45 -20.23 5.89
C LEU A 272 -7.71 -20.77 6.59
N MET A 273 -8.40 -21.72 5.96
CA MET A 273 -9.45 -22.52 6.55
C MET A 273 -8.75 -23.47 7.52
N PHE A 274 -8.67 -23.06 8.78
CA PHE A 274 -8.57 -24.03 9.85
C PHE A 274 -9.87 -24.84 9.86
N GLY A 275 -9.77 -26.08 9.39
CA GLY A 275 -10.58 -27.21 9.81
C GLY A 275 -11.97 -27.34 9.17
N MET A 276 -12.04 -28.04 8.04
CA MET A 276 -12.92 -29.22 7.85
C MET A 276 -12.37 -30.06 6.69
N PRO A 277 -12.30 -31.41 6.81
CA PRO A 277 -11.86 -32.26 5.70
C PRO A 277 -12.95 -32.31 4.64
N MET A 278 -12.68 -31.77 3.45
CA MET A 278 -13.55 -32.02 2.29
C MET A 278 -13.38 -33.49 1.86
N ALA A 279 -14.40 -34.30 2.13
CA ALA A 279 -14.58 -35.58 1.47
C ALA A 279 -14.88 -35.33 -0.01
N CYS A 280 -13.95 -35.70 -0.89
CA CYS A 280 -14.19 -35.80 -2.32
C CYS A 280 -15.18 -36.95 -2.58
N GLN A 281 -16.46 -36.65 -2.77
CA GLN A 281 -17.38 -37.58 -3.42
C GLN A 281 -17.12 -37.52 -4.94
N GLN A 282 -16.40 -38.52 -5.44
CA GLN A 282 -16.40 -38.85 -6.85
C GLN A 282 -17.79 -39.38 -7.23
N SER A 283 -18.47 -38.67 -8.13
CA SER A 283 -19.54 -39.28 -8.93
C SER A 283 -18.98 -39.52 -10.33
N MET A 284 -18.75 -40.78 -10.67
CA MET A 284 -18.60 -41.20 -12.06
C MET A 284 -20.01 -41.36 -12.66
N PRO A 285 -20.27 -40.88 -13.88
CA PRO A 285 -21.43 -41.32 -14.63
C PRO A 285 -21.16 -42.69 -15.26
N ASN A 286 -22.11 -43.60 -15.09
CA ASN A 286 -22.14 -44.94 -15.70
C ASN A 286 -22.13 -44.87 -17.24
N ALA A 287 -21.31 -45.72 -17.84
CA ALA A 287 -21.65 -46.57 -18.98
C ALA A 287 -21.16 -47.98 -18.66
#